data_AF-A0A529A7J3-F1
#
_entry.id   AF-A0A529A7J3-F1
#
_cell.length_a   1.000
_cell.length_b   1.000
_cell.length_c   1.000
_cell.angle_alpha   90.00
_cell.angle_beta   90.00
_cell.angle_gamma   90.00
#
_symmetry.space_group_name_H-M   'P 1'
#
loop_
_entity.id
_entity.type
_entity.pdbx_description
1 polymer ?
#
loop_
_entity_poly.entity_id
_entity_poly.type
_entity_poly.pdbx_seq_one_letter_code
_entity_poly.pdbx_strand_id
1 'polypeptide(L)'
;AKLFAKRGTHAVEVAVLQPADPFLDMAGEDLRRRIFLTESETGQTLCLRPEFTIPVCLDHIASQAGTPRRYSYLGEVFRQRREGGNEFFQAGIEDLGDRDTPQADARSLADAHALLSLVLPGQALTVTLGDQTIFEAVLAALG
;
A
#
# COMPACT_ATOMS: atom_id res chain seq x y z
N ALA A 1 16.40 -6.10 0.68
CA ALA A 1 16.88 -6.26 -0.72
C ALA A 1 16.54 -7.62 -1.37
N LYS A 2 16.83 -8.79 -0.77
CA LYS A 2 16.67 -10.09 -1.47
C LYS A 2 15.22 -10.56 -1.69
N LEU A 3 14.27 -10.15 -0.84
CA LEU A 3 12.90 -10.66 -0.86
C LEU A 3 12.19 -10.44 -2.21
N PHE A 4 12.31 -9.23 -2.78
CA PHE A 4 11.63 -8.84 -4.02
C PHE A 4 12.49 -8.99 -5.29
N ALA A 5 13.77 -9.37 -5.17
CA ALA A 5 14.76 -9.25 -6.25
C ALA A 5 14.38 -9.98 -7.56
N LYS A 6 13.55 -11.02 -7.49
CA LYS A 6 13.11 -11.81 -8.65
C LYS A 6 11.76 -11.37 -9.22
N ARG A 7 11.19 -10.26 -8.75
CA ARG A 7 9.83 -9.80 -9.13
C ARG A 7 9.82 -8.67 -10.16
N GLY A 8 10.99 -8.19 -10.60
CA GLY A 8 11.07 -7.11 -11.58
C GLY A 8 10.51 -5.79 -11.04
N THR A 9 10.71 -5.52 -9.75
CA THR A 9 10.24 -4.32 -9.05
C THR A 9 11.41 -3.39 -8.74
N HIS A 10 11.12 -2.09 -8.68
CA HIS A 10 12.04 -1.09 -8.19
C HIS A 10 11.84 -0.92 -6.68
N ALA A 11 12.89 -1.13 -5.88
CA ALA A 11 12.83 -0.85 -4.45
C ALA A 11 12.69 0.66 -4.23
N VAL A 12 11.68 1.08 -3.49
CA VAL A 12 11.45 2.49 -3.14
C VAL A 12 11.88 2.77 -1.71
N GLU A 13 12.42 3.96 -1.51
CA GLU A 13 12.68 4.53 -0.19
C GLU A 13 11.85 5.81 -0.05
N VAL A 14 10.70 5.69 0.60
CA VAL A 14 9.83 6.83 0.89
C VAL A 14 10.12 7.37 2.29
N ALA A 15 9.99 8.67 2.50
CA ALA A 15 10.21 9.29 3.80
C ALA A 15 9.21 8.80 4.86
N VAL A 16 9.59 8.82 6.14
CA VAL A 16 8.67 8.50 7.24
C VAL A 16 7.66 9.62 7.45
N LEU A 17 8.12 10.87 7.44
CA LEU A 17 7.24 12.04 7.48
C LEU A 17 6.66 12.28 6.08
N GLN A 18 5.35 12.47 6.02
CA GLN A 18 4.59 12.70 4.79
C GLN A 18 3.64 13.88 4.97
N PRO A 19 3.24 14.57 3.89
CA PRO A 19 2.11 15.50 3.93
C PRO A 19 0.85 14.76 4.40
N ALA A 20 0.09 15.34 5.33
CA ALA A 20 -1.08 14.66 5.88
C ALA A 20 -2.28 14.63 4.92
N ASP A 21 -2.48 15.70 4.14
CA ASP A 21 -3.70 15.91 3.35
C ASP A 21 -4.05 14.73 2.42
N PRO A 22 -3.12 14.16 1.63
CA PRO A 22 -3.45 13.02 0.76
C PRO A 22 -3.99 11.81 1.52
N PHE A 23 -3.51 11.58 2.74
CA PHE A 23 -4.03 10.50 3.57
C PHE A 23 -5.39 10.86 4.16
N LEU A 24 -5.60 12.11 4.59
CA LEU A 24 -6.86 12.53 5.20
C LEU A 24 -8.03 12.53 4.19
N ASP A 25 -7.73 12.80 2.92
CA ASP A 25 -8.72 12.83 1.84
C ASP A 25 -9.09 11.43 1.32
N MET A 26 -8.10 10.53 1.26
CA MET A 26 -8.28 9.17 0.73
C MET A 26 -8.61 8.13 1.81
N ALA A 27 -8.24 8.39 3.07
CA ALA A 27 -8.53 7.49 4.17
C ALA A 27 -10.03 7.49 4.50
N GLY A 28 -10.63 6.30 4.55
CA GLY A 28 -11.87 6.13 5.29
C GLY A 28 -11.72 6.60 6.75
N GLU A 29 -12.83 7.00 7.37
CA GLU A 29 -12.91 7.52 8.76
C GLU A 29 -12.06 6.72 9.76
N ASP A 30 -12.02 5.39 9.62
CA ASP A 30 -11.25 4.50 10.49
C ASP A 30 -9.74 4.65 10.36
N LEU A 31 -9.22 4.85 9.14
CA LEU A 31 -7.80 5.09 8.95
C LEU A 31 -7.45 6.51 9.43
N ARG A 32 -8.29 7.51 9.12
CA ARG A 32 -8.10 8.91 9.53
C ARG A 32 -7.86 9.06 11.03
N ARG A 33 -8.67 8.40 11.86
CA ARG A 33 -8.57 8.46 13.34
C ARG A 33 -7.30 7.83 13.90
N ARG A 34 -6.58 7.03 13.11
CA ARG A 34 -5.39 6.30 13.53
C ARG A 34 -4.08 6.91 13.04
N ILE A 35 -4.13 8.02 12.31
CA ILE A 35 -2.92 8.67 11.78
C ILE A 35 -2.27 9.50 12.90
N PHE A 36 -0.95 9.39 13.04
CA PHE A 36 -0.17 10.31 13.86
C PHE A 36 0.05 11.60 13.10
N LEU A 37 -0.52 12.70 13.60
CA LEU A 37 -0.38 14.02 13.02
C LEU A 37 0.70 14.80 13.76
N THR A 38 1.41 15.65 13.02
CA THR A 38 2.37 16.62 13.54
C THR A 38 2.33 17.86 12.65
N GLU A 39 3.06 18.89 13.04
CA GLU A 39 3.10 20.16 12.34
C GLU A 39 4.57 20.54 12.13
N SER A 40 4.87 21.00 10.92
CA SER A 40 6.19 21.58 10.62
C SER A 40 6.34 22.98 11.19
N GLU A 41 7.56 23.51 11.23
CA GLU A 41 7.82 24.90 11.66
C GLU A 41 7.13 25.95 10.77
N THR A 42 6.72 25.59 9.56
CA THR A 42 6.01 26.47 8.62
C THR A 42 4.49 26.36 8.71
N GLY A 43 3.96 25.57 9.65
CA GLY A 43 2.52 25.35 9.85
C GLY A 43 1.91 24.29 8.92
N GLN A 44 2.71 23.58 8.13
CA GLN A 44 2.23 22.48 7.31
C GLN A 44 1.88 21.27 8.19
N THR A 45 0.67 20.73 8.01
CA THR A 45 0.24 19.47 8.63
C THR A 45 0.98 18.29 7.99
N LEU A 46 1.71 17.56 8.82
CA LEU A 46 2.44 16.36 8.45
C LEU A 46 1.88 15.15 9.21
N CYS A 47 2.23 13.96 8.73
CA CYS A 47 1.96 12.72 9.42
C CYS A 47 3.16 11.78 9.39
N LEU A 48 3.21 10.86 10.35
CA LEU A 48 4.01 9.64 10.17
C LEU A 48 3.26 8.75 9.18
N ARG A 49 3.96 8.23 8.17
CA ARG A 49 3.35 7.43 7.10
C ARG A 49 2.53 6.27 7.70
N PRO A 50 1.21 6.20 7.43
CA PRO A 50 0.38 5.12 7.93
C PRO A 50 0.41 3.87 7.03
N GLU A 51 0.89 4.02 5.79
CA GLU A 51 0.98 3.02 4.72
C GLU A 51 1.96 3.48 3.62
N PHE A 52 2.19 2.69 2.56
CA PHE A 52 3.20 2.94 1.51
C PHE A 52 2.64 3.30 0.13
N THR A 53 1.41 2.90 -0.20
CA THR A 53 0.75 3.11 -1.48
C THR A 53 0.67 4.60 -1.83
N ILE A 54 0.18 5.48 -0.94
CA ILE A 54 0.11 6.93 -1.23
C ILE A 54 1.51 7.53 -1.43
N PRO A 55 2.50 7.32 -0.53
CA PRO A 55 3.86 7.79 -0.75
C PRO A 55 4.48 7.34 -2.07
N VAL A 56 4.28 6.07 -2.44
CA VAL A 56 4.79 5.52 -3.72
C VAL A 56 4.13 6.21 -4.91
N CYS A 57 2.82 6.44 -4.87
CA CYS A 57 2.11 7.17 -5.92
C CYS A 57 2.58 8.62 -6.02
N LEU A 58 2.77 9.31 -4.89
CA LEU A 58 3.26 10.70 -4.88
C LEU A 58 4.68 10.79 -5.46
N ASP A 59 5.57 9.89 -5.08
CA ASP A 59 6.94 9.83 -5.62
C ASP A 59 6.94 9.51 -7.13
N HIS A 60 6.10 8.57 -7.58
CA HIS A 60 5.94 8.26 -8.99
C HIS A 60 5.51 9.48 -9.82
N ILE A 61 4.54 10.25 -9.32
CA ILE A 61 4.06 11.48 -9.97
C ILE A 61 5.14 12.56 -9.95
N ALA A 62 5.78 12.79 -8.80
CA ALA A 62 6.80 13.82 -8.63
C ALA A 62 8.04 13.57 -9.48
N SER A 63 8.45 12.30 -9.61
CA SER A 63 9.58 11.88 -10.45
C SER A 63 9.26 11.89 -11.95
N GLN A 64 7.99 12.12 -12.34
CA GLN A 64 7.51 12.03 -13.72
C GLN A 64 7.92 10.73 -14.40
N ALA A 65 8.02 9.65 -13.62
CA ALA A 65 8.37 8.35 -14.16
C ALA A 65 7.25 7.87 -15.09
N GLY A 66 7.61 7.32 -16.25
CA GLY A 66 6.65 6.74 -17.17
C GLY A 66 5.99 5.47 -16.59
N THR A 67 4.80 5.16 -17.10
CA THR A 67 4.08 3.90 -16.86
C THR A 67 4.16 2.97 -18.08
N PRO A 68 4.06 1.63 -17.92
CA PRO A 68 3.84 0.91 -16.67
C PRO A 68 5.10 0.84 -15.80
N ARG A 69 4.92 0.84 -14.47
CA ARG A 69 6.03 0.71 -13.53
C ARG A 69 5.65 -0.07 -12.29
N ARG A 70 6.60 -0.86 -11.76
CA ARG A 70 6.40 -1.70 -10.58
C ARG A 70 7.36 -1.29 -9.48
N TYR A 71 6.84 -1.08 -8.28
CA TYR A 71 7.59 -0.68 -7.10
C TYR A 71 7.49 -1.75 -6.02
N SER A 72 8.48 -1.84 -5.14
CA SER A 72 8.43 -2.68 -3.95
C SER A 72 8.95 -1.94 -2.74
N TYR A 73 8.37 -2.22 -1.58
CA TYR A 73 8.75 -1.60 -0.32
C TYR A 73 8.81 -2.64 0.79
N LEU A 74 9.63 -2.36 1.79
CA LEU A 74 9.67 -3.04 3.08
C LEU A 74 10.14 -2.04 4.12
N GLY A 75 9.28 -1.68 5.07
CA GLY A 75 9.65 -0.77 6.14
C GLY A 75 8.53 -0.54 7.14
N GLU A 76 8.81 0.28 8.15
CA GLU A 76 7.88 0.58 9.23
C GLU A 76 6.81 1.57 8.79
N VAL A 77 5.61 1.40 9.33
CA VAL A 77 4.48 2.32 9.22
C VAL A 77 3.87 2.53 10.59
N PHE A 78 3.18 3.66 10.75
CA PHE A 78 2.77 4.16 12.04
C PHE A 78 1.25 4.36 12.09
N ARG A 79 0.57 3.62 12.96
CA ARG A 79 -0.89 3.75 13.16
C ARG A 79 -1.20 3.59 14.64
N GLN A 80 -2.12 4.42 15.16
CA GLN A 80 -2.68 4.21 16.49
C GLN A 80 -3.48 2.91 16.50
N ARG A 81 -3.12 1.97 17.37
CA ARG A 81 -3.79 0.68 17.50
C ARG A 81 -4.32 0.50 18.92
N ARG A 82 -5.45 -0.19 19.03
CA ARG A 82 -6.02 -0.59 20.34
C ARG A 82 -5.15 -1.64 21.04
N GLU A 83 -4.48 -2.48 20.26
CA GLU A 83 -3.61 -3.56 20.72
C GLU A 83 -2.34 -3.65 19.86
N GLY A 84 -1.22 -3.96 20.51
CA GLY A 84 0.10 -4.05 19.90
C GLY A 84 0.83 -2.70 19.80
N GLY A 85 1.99 -2.72 19.14
CA GLY A 85 2.77 -1.51 18.88
C GLY A 85 2.12 -0.60 17.85
N ASN A 86 2.35 0.70 18.00
CA ASN A 86 1.93 1.73 17.06
C ASN A 86 2.81 1.79 15.79
N GLU A 87 3.92 1.06 15.80
CA GLU A 87 4.87 0.88 14.72
C GLU A 87 4.93 -0.61 14.35
N PHE A 88 4.87 -0.90 13.05
CA PHE A 88 4.98 -2.27 12.54
C PHE A 88 5.42 -2.26 11.06
N PHE A 89 5.99 -3.37 10.60
CA PHE A 89 6.46 -3.48 9.22
C PHE A 89 5.32 -3.74 8.23
N GLN A 90 5.40 -3.09 7.08
CA GLN A 90 4.68 -3.44 5.87
C GLN A 90 5.65 -3.76 4.75
N ALA A 91 5.27 -4.75 3.94
CA ALA A 91 6.01 -5.16 2.76
C ALA A 91 5.00 -5.36 1.62
N GLY A 92 5.31 -4.88 0.43
CA GLY A 92 4.36 -4.92 -0.68
C GLY A 92 4.98 -4.53 -2.02
N ILE A 93 4.15 -4.64 -3.05
CA ILE A 93 4.44 -4.27 -4.44
C ILE A 93 3.29 -3.37 -4.92
N GLU A 94 3.61 -2.27 -5.61
CA GLU A 94 2.62 -1.47 -6.34
C GLU A 94 2.88 -1.57 -7.84
N ASP A 95 1.85 -1.94 -8.60
CA ASP A 95 1.85 -1.96 -10.07
C ASP A 95 1.08 -0.74 -10.59
N LEU A 96 1.76 0.21 -11.24
CA LEU A 96 1.17 1.46 -11.71
C LEU A 96 1.09 1.51 -13.24
N GLY A 97 -0.12 1.72 -13.75
CA GLY A 97 -0.39 2.02 -15.16
C GLY A 97 -0.28 0.84 -16.13
N ASP A 98 -0.36 -0.40 -15.64
CA ASP A 98 -0.54 -1.58 -16.49
C ASP A 98 -1.95 -1.51 -17.13
N ARG A 99 -2.03 -1.76 -18.45
CA ARG A 99 -3.30 -1.69 -19.19
C ARG A 99 -4.08 -3.00 -19.11
N ASP A 100 -3.40 -4.10 -18.80
CA ASP A 100 -4.02 -5.40 -18.58
C ASP A 100 -4.25 -5.57 -17.06
N THR A 101 -5.31 -4.93 -16.56
CA THR A 101 -5.61 -4.93 -15.12
C THR A 101 -5.84 -6.32 -14.56
N PRO A 102 -6.56 -7.26 -15.21
CA PRO A 102 -6.71 -8.62 -14.69
C PRO A 102 -5.36 -9.36 -14.58
N GLN A 103 -4.47 -9.19 -15.56
CA GLN A 103 -3.14 -9.80 -15.52
C GLN A 103 -2.26 -9.18 -14.42
N ALA A 104 -2.36 -7.87 -14.19
CA ALA A 104 -1.65 -7.18 -13.11
C ALA A 104 -2.13 -7.65 -11.73
N ASP A 105 -3.44 -7.80 -11.53
CA ASP A 105 -4.01 -8.30 -10.27
C ASP A 105 -3.61 -9.75 -10.00
N ALA A 106 -3.72 -10.62 -11.00
CA ALA A 106 -3.31 -12.02 -10.90
C ALA A 106 -1.82 -12.15 -10.54
N ARG A 107 -0.98 -11.31 -11.14
CA ARG A 107 0.46 -11.25 -10.84
C ARG A 107 0.73 -10.76 -9.42
N SER A 108 0.03 -9.72 -8.96
CA SER A 108 0.16 -9.22 -7.57
C SER A 108 -0.15 -10.30 -6.55
N LEU A 109 -1.22 -11.06 -6.77
CA LEU A 109 -1.56 -12.19 -5.90
C LEU A 109 -0.51 -13.31 -5.95
N ALA A 110 -0.06 -13.68 -7.15
CA ALA A 110 0.96 -14.71 -7.32
C ALA A 110 2.29 -14.33 -6.64
N ASP A 111 2.70 -13.06 -6.76
CA ASP A 111 3.88 -12.52 -6.10
C ASP A 111 3.71 -12.57 -4.58
N ALA A 112 2.59 -12.11 -4.03
CA ALA A 112 2.31 -12.17 -2.59
C ALA A 112 2.36 -13.61 -2.05
N HIS A 113 1.67 -14.55 -2.72
CA HIS A 113 1.70 -15.97 -2.34
C HIS A 113 3.11 -16.54 -2.37
N ALA A 114 3.87 -16.28 -3.44
CA ALA A 114 5.23 -16.80 -3.60
C ALA A 114 6.19 -16.20 -2.56
N LEU A 115 6.02 -14.92 -2.19
CA LEU A 115 6.81 -14.28 -1.14
C LEU A 115 6.49 -14.88 0.24
N LEU A 116 5.20 -15.06 0.56
CA LEU A 116 4.77 -15.70 1.80
C LEU A 116 5.26 -17.14 1.89
N SER A 117 5.19 -17.91 0.81
CA SER A 117 5.68 -19.29 0.76
C SER A 117 7.19 -19.40 1.03
N LEU A 118 7.97 -18.37 0.65
CA LEU A 118 9.41 -18.32 0.91
C LEU A 118 9.73 -18.02 2.38
N VAL A 119 8.94 -17.16 3.03
CA VAL A 119 9.20 -16.72 4.41
C VAL A 119 8.47 -17.56 5.47
N LEU A 120 7.45 -18.32 5.07
CA LEU A 120 6.67 -19.24 5.89
C LEU A 120 6.65 -20.65 5.27
N PRO A 121 7.80 -21.33 5.14
CA PRO A 121 7.87 -22.64 4.50
C PRO A 121 7.01 -23.67 5.24
N GLY A 122 6.21 -24.43 4.49
CA GLY A 122 5.35 -25.49 5.03
C GLY A 122 4.05 -25.01 5.66
N GLN A 123 3.78 -23.69 5.70
CA GLN A 123 2.48 -23.17 6.12
C GLN A 123 1.48 -23.21 4.97
N ALA A 124 0.30 -23.75 5.24
CA ALA A 124 -0.81 -23.69 4.29
C ALA A 124 -1.36 -22.25 4.23
N LEU A 125 -1.38 -21.66 3.03
CA LEU A 125 -1.91 -20.33 2.79
C LEU A 125 -3.33 -20.44 2.22
N THR A 126 -4.26 -19.68 2.78
CA THR A 126 -5.61 -19.52 2.23
C THR A 126 -5.75 -18.11 1.68
N VAL A 127 -6.24 -18.00 0.45
CA VAL A 127 -6.51 -16.71 -0.21
C VAL A 127 -8.02 -16.55 -0.36
N THR A 128 -8.54 -15.41 0.09
CA THR A 128 -9.91 -14.99 -0.17
C THR A 128 -9.89 -13.84 -1.14
N LEU A 129 -10.64 -13.95 -2.24
CA LEU A 129 -10.78 -12.90 -3.26
C LEU A 129 -12.17 -12.29 -3.19
N GLY A 130 -12.23 -10.99 -3.45
CA GLY A 130 -13.47 -10.23 -3.54
C GLY A 130 -13.30 -9.07 -4.51
N ASP A 131 -14.42 -8.54 -4.99
CA ASP A 131 -14.46 -7.41 -5.92
C ASP A 131 -15.56 -6.45 -5.44
N GLN A 132 -15.18 -5.20 -5.21
CA GLN A 132 -16.10 -4.15 -4.74
C GLN A 132 -17.24 -3.90 -5.75
N THR A 133 -16.96 -4.03 -7.05
CA THR A 133 -17.94 -3.77 -8.11
C THR A 133 -19.12 -4.73 -8.06
N ILE A 134 -18.92 -5.95 -7.53
CA ILE A 134 -20.01 -6.91 -7.33
C ILE A 134 -20.98 -6.39 -6.27
N PHE A 135 -20.47 -5.85 -5.16
CA PHE A 135 -21.31 -5.30 -4.10
C PHE A 135 -22.04 -4.04 -4.56
N GLU A 136 -21.35 -3.16 -5.29
CA GLU A 136 -21.97 -1.98 -5.91
C GLU A 136 -23.09 -2.36 -6.88
N ALA A 137 -22.87 -3.39 -7.71
CA ALA A 137 -23.89 -3.90 -8.63
C ALA A 137 -25.11 -4.47 -7.88
N VAL A 138 -24.90 -5.17 -6.76
CA VAL A 138 -25.99 -5.65 -5.91
C VAL A 138 -26.77 -4.48 -5.32
N LEU A 139 -26.10 -3.47 -4.77
CA LEU A 139 -26.78 -2.29 -4.23
C LEU A 139 -27.58 -1.58 -5.32
N ALA A 140 -26.99 -1.35 -6.49
CA ALA A 140 -27.68 -0.71 -7.61
C ALA A 140 -28.91 -1.50 -8.08
N ALA A 141 -28.88 -2.83 -7.98
CA ALA A 141 -30.02 -3.69 -8.31
C ALA A 141 -31.15 -3.66 -7.26
N LEU A 142 -30.87 -3.20 -6.04
CA LEU A 142 -31.85 -3.10 -4.94
C LEU A 142 -32.60 -1.76 -4.91
N GLY A 143 -32.16 -0.76 -5.67
CA GLY A 143 -32.75 0.59 -5.74
C GLY A 143 -32.10 1.60 -4.82
#